data_AF-A0A0F2LPU9-F1
#
_entry.id   AF-A0A0F2LPU9-F1
#
_cell.length_a   1.000
_cell.length_b   1.000
_cell.length_c   1.000
_cell.angle_alpha   90.00
_cell.angle_beta   90.00
_cell.angle_gamma   90.00
#
_symmetry.space_group_name_H-M   'P 1'
#
loop_
_entity.id
_entity.type
_entity.pdbx_description
1 polymer ?
#
loop_
_entity_poly.entity_id
_entity_poly.type
_entity_poly.pdbx_seq_one_letter_code
_entity_poly.pdbx_strand_id
1 'polypeptide(L)'
;MQASVVAVSFFSAVAIFVISLNPRLIDPNRDMEKIDDVVVIISVLTYSVIAISLINGYGTDDMEYISQAVAYFLHMKDPYEQLYHPSGVQPTYLINGAIASNFVYPPLSFLLYIPLYLLLSILHVSSYFINGLNVVFQDILVLVTYWVARKRNNPMATLSVVFALITTGILAPSFYGVNGAVWATFLALSYVSKGKKSGVFLGLASSFSQLAWLVLPFILIYKRSNIVEILKGFLLTVAVIDLPFLLWNPAKFLDVVTLDQNTIPVGVTGFTIFNFTTLFSVEPWFFTVAMAIAFAFLIYAYYRFFDVLKETLWVFPMIILWFSWRTLTDYFLFWPELMLLSIFSMDYNRKPITVRLNVNRNELIAVFLGIVFTLAVAGGYAHAEYVAENPIRISEVIVPTGSLPISKVYIVINNTANTSVNVTLVRVSIPSNLNMVWNFSPSQVPPHSSTKILAYTNYTTMEINSTSFTVQVYSGYFISSYKVNINATNVLINGTTASIKQAS
;
A
#
# COMPACT_ATOMS: atom_id res chain seq x y z
N MET A 1 -2.58 -14.30 -9.04
CA MET A 1 -3.49 -14.16 -10.21
C MET A 1 -4.52 -15.28 -10.30
N GLN A 2 -4.15 -16.56 -10.37
CA GLN A 2 -5.13 -17.67 -10.43
C GLN A 2 -6.09 -17.71 -9.22
N ALA A 3 -5.58 -17.58 -7.99
CA ALA A 3 -6.40 -17.53 -6.78
C ALA A 3 -7.40 -16.35 -6.76
N SER A 4 -6.93 -15.15 -7.14
CA SER A 4 -7.77 -13.95 -7.25
C SER A 4 -8.84 -14.09 -8.33
N VAL A 5 -8.52 -14.68 -9.49
CA VAL A 5 -9.49 -14.94 -10.57
C VAL A 5 -10.55 -15.94 -10.12
N VAL A 6 -10.17 -17.01 -9.42
CA VAL A 6 -11.13 -17.97 -8.85
C VAL A 6 -12.03 -17.29 -7.83
N ALA A 7 -11.48 -16.44 -6.96
CA ALA A 7 -12.26 -15.62 -6.04
C ALA A 7 -13.25 -14.71 -6.79
N VAL A 8 -12.81 -13.97 -7.82
CA VAL A 8 -13.70 -13.12 -8.65
C VAL A 8 -14.83 -13.93 -9.26
N SER A 9 -14.50 -15.00 -9.98
CA SER A 9 -15.51 -15.80 -10.68
C SER A 9 -16.56 -16.32 -9.71
N PHE A 10 -16.15 -16.73 -8.50
CA PHE A 10 -17.07 -17.21 -7.50
C PHE A 10 -17.91 -16.09 -6.87
N PHE A 11 -17.30 -15.00 -6.39
CA PHE A 11 -18.05 -13.92 -5.75
C PHE A 11 -18.94 -13.15 -6.72
N SER A 12 -18.48 -12.93 -7.96
CA SER A 12 -19.31 -12.37 -9.01
C SER A 12 -20.47 -13.29 -9.35
N ALA A 13 -20.28 -14.62 -9.40
CA ALA A 13 -21.38 -15.56 -9.61
C ALA A 13 -22.39 -15.53 -8.46
N VAL A 14 -21.94 -15.51 -7.20
CA VAL A 14 -22.84 -15.39 -6.03
C VAL A 14 -23.60 -14.07 -6.03
N ALA A 15 -22.91 -12.95 -6.27
CA ALA A 15 -23.54 -11.63 -6.35
C ALA A 15 -24.56 -11.56 -7.49
N ILE A 16 -24.20 -12.01 -8.69
CA ILE A 16 -25.10 -12.06 -9.86
C ILE A 16 -26.31 -12.96 -9.56
N PHE A 17 -26.09 -14.15 -8.98
CA PHE A 17 -27.16 -15.09 -8.66
C PHE A 17 -28.13 -14.52 -7.62
N VAL A 18 -27.61 -13.94 -6.54
CA VAL A 18 -28.40 -13.29 -5.50
C VAL A 18 -29.22 -12.12 -6.07
N ILE A 19 -28.60 -11.26 -6.86
CA ILE A 19 -29.27 -10.10 -7.49
C ILE A 19 -30.33 -10.58 -8.49
N SER A 20 -30.03 -11.62 -9.27
CA SER A 20 -30.95 -12.15 -10.28
C SER A 20 -32.19 -12.80 -9.65
N LEU A 21 -32.03 -13.46 -8.50
CA LEU A 21 -33.14 -14.06 -7.76
C LEU A 21 -33.98 -13.04 -6.99
N ASN A 22 -33.39 -11.90 -6.60
CA ASN A 22 -34.12 -10.83 -5.93
C ASN A 22 -33.71 -9.44 -6.45
N PRO A 23 -34.21 -9.04 -7.64
CA PRO A 23 -33.86 -7.76 -8.27
C PRO A 23 -34.17 -6.53 -7.40
N ARG A 24 -35.09 -6.67 -6.44
CA ARG A 24 -35.40 -5.60 -5.48
C ARG A 24 -34.19 -5.18 -4.66
N LEU A 25 -33.17 -6.04 -4.49
CA LEU A 25 -31.95 -5.68 -3.78
C LEU A 25 -31.24 -4.43 -4.35
N ILE A 26 -31.48 -4.11 -5.63
CA ILE A 26 -30.93 -2.94 -6.31
C ILE A 26 -31.76 -1.66 -6.03
N ASP A 27 -33.02 -1.78 -5.60
CA ASP A 27 -33.88 -0.62 -5.35
C ASP A 27 -33.35 0.19 -4.15
N PRO A 28 -32.96 1.47 -4.34
CA PRO A 28 -32.48 2.31 -3.26
C PRO A 28 -33.57 2.77 -2.30
N ASN A 29 -34.85 2.61 -2.65
CA ASN A 29 -35.98 3.11 -1.87
C ASN A 29 -36.65 2.04 -1.00
N ARG A 30 -36.20 0.79 -1.05
CA ARG A 30 -36.78 -0.29 -0.25
C ARG A 30 -36.30 -0.27 1.20
N ASP A 31 -37.03 -0.96 2.04
CA ASP A 31 -36.55 -1.33 3.37
C ASP A 31 -35.60 -2.52 3.31
N MET A 32 -34.71 -2.59 4.29
CA MET A 32 -33.88 -3.76 4.51
C MET A 32 -34.72 -4.88 5.14
N GLU A 33 -34.66 -6.06 4.57
CA GLU A 33 -35.42 -7.23 4.98
C GLU A 33 -34.48 -8.35 5.46
N LYS A 34 -35.03 -9.48 5.91
CA LYS A 34 -34.22 -10.65 6.32
C LYS A 34 -33.36 -11.20 5.19
N ILE A 35 -33.78 -11.00 3.93
CA ILE A 35 -33.00 -11.45 2.77
C ILE A 35 -31.64 -10.74 2.71
N ASP A 36 -31.56 -9.47 3.12
CA ASP A 36 -30.28 -8.76 3.19
C ASP A 36 -29.31 -9.42 4.16
N ASP A 37 -29.82 -9.79 5.35
CA ASP A 37 -29.01 -10.44 6.38
C ASP A 37 -28.50 -11.80 5.87
N VAL A 38 -29.36 -12.58 5.22
CA VAL A 38 -29.01 -13.87 4.61
C VAL A 38 -27.95 -13.71 3.52
N VAL A 39 -28.10 -12.73 2.63
CA VAL A 39 -27.14 -12.46 1.56
C VAL A 39 -25.78 -12.12 2.13
N VAL A 40 -25.72 -11.21 3.10
CA VAL A 40 -24.45 -10.82 3.71
C VAL A 40 -23.80 -11.98 4.44
N ILE A 41 -24.57 -12.78 5.19
CA ILE A 41 -24.05 -13.97 5.87
C ILE A 41 -23.47 -14.96 4.85
N ILE A 42 -24.20 -15.26 3.77
CA ILE A 42 -23.71 -16.17 2.73
C ILE A 42 -22.44 -15.61 2.09
N SER A 43 -22.40 -14.31 1.77
CA SER A 43 -21.22 -13.68 1.16
C SER A 43 -20.00 -13.71 2.08
N VAL A 44 -20.17 -13.41 3.37
CA VAL A 44 -19.10 -13.49 4.36
C VAL A 44 -18.61 -14.93 4.52
N LEU A 45 -19.50 -15.90 4.76
CA LEU A 45 -19.11 -17.31 4.91
C LEU A 45 -18.40 -17.86 3.66
N THR A 46 -18.91 -17.49 2.49
CA THR A 46 -18.28 -17.84 1.21
C THR A 46 -16.89 -17.22 1.12
N TYR A 47 -16.75 -15.95 1.49
CA TYR A 47 -15.46 -15.25 1.52
C TYR A 47 -14.48 -15.95 2.44
N SER A 48 -14.85 -16.20 3.69
CA SER A 48 -13.98 -16.86 4.66
C SER A 48 -13.54 -18.23 4.16
N VAL A 49 -14.46 -19.07 3.67
CA VAL A 49 -14.13 -20.44 3.21
C VAL A 49 -13.16 -20.40 2.03
N ILE A 50 -13.45 -19.59 1.02
CA ILE A 50 -12.60 -19.48 -0.17
C ILE A 50 -11.25 -18.88 0.21
N ALA A 51 -11.24 -17.74 0.90
CA ALA A 51 -10.02 -17.05 1.29
C ALA A 51 -9.11 -17.97 2.12
N ILE A 52 -9.64 -18.67 3.12
CA ILE A 52 -8.87 -19.62 3.93
C ILE A 52 -8.31 -20.76 3.06
N SER A 53 -9.10 -21.30 2.13
CA SER A 53 -8.64 -22.38 1.23
C SER A 53 -7.55 -21.95 0.25
N LEU A 54 -7.46 -20.65 -0.05
CA LEU A 54 -6.46 -20.06 -0.94
C LEU A 54 -5.15 -19.71 -0.22
N ILE A 55 -5.08 -19.84 1.11
CA ILE A 55 -3.84 -19.63 1.86
C ILE A 55 -2.87 -20.77 1.54
N ASN A 56 -1.79 -20.44 0.82
CA ASN A 56 -0.74 -21.39 0.43
C ASN A 56 0.69 -20.88 0.69
N GLY A 57 0.82 -19.76 1.41
CA GLY A 57 2.08 -19.11 1.75
C GLY A 57 1.82 -17.79 2.47
N TYR A 58 2.90 -17.10 2.86
CA TYR A 58 2.79 -15.80 3.52
C TYR A 58 2.25 -14.72 2.58
N GLY A 59 2.56 -14.81 1.28
CA GLY A 59 2.12 -13.87 0.25
C GLY A 59 2.96 -12.58 0.19
N THR A 60 3.24 -11.97 1.34
CA THR A 60 4.08 -10.78 1.50
C THR A 60 5.28 -11.06 2.43
N ASP A 61 6.37 -10.31 2.23
CA ASP A 61 7.51 -10.24 3.16
C ASP A 61 7.09 -9.73 4.53
N ASP A 62 6.15 -8.79 4.59
CA ASP A 62 5.58 -8.28 5.85
C ASP A 62 5.01 -9.40 6.73
N MET A 63 4.23 -10.32 6.18
CA MET A 63 3.64 -11.41 6.97
C MET A 63 4.66 -12.46 7.37
N GLU A 64 5.69 -12.69 6.54
CA GLU A 64 6.81 -13.54 6.93
C GLU A 64 7.60 -12.91 8.08
N TYR A 65 7.81 -11.59 8.05
CA TYR A 65 8.49 -10.84 9.12
C TYR A 65 7.66 -10.81 10.39
N ILE A 66 6.33 -10.64 10.31
CA ILE A 66 5.43 -10.75 11.46
C ILE A 66 5.54 -12.14 12.10
N SER A 67 5.56 -13.20 11.28
CA SER A 67 5.72 -14.58 11.79
C SER A 67 7.07 -14.79 12.48
N GLN A 68 8.15 -14.24 11.92
CA GLN A 68 9.48 -14.30 12.53
C GLN A 68 9.54 -13.45 13.82
N ALA A 69 8.90 -12.28 13.85
CA ALA A 69 8.86 -11.39 15.01
C ALA A 69 8.12 -12.05 16.18
N VAL A 70 7.01 -12.75 15.90
CA VAL A 70 6.34 -13.60 16.90
C VAL A 70 7.29 -14.67 17.44
N ALA A 71 8.00 -15.38 16.57
CA ALA A 71 8.95 -16.40 16.99
C ALA A 71 10.07 -15.82 17.87
N TYR A 72 10.66 -14.69 17.47
CA TYR A 72 11.70 -14.01 18.26
C TYR A 72 11.20 -13.56 19.62
N PHE A 73 10.02 -12.93 19.66
CA PHE A 73 9.40 -12.50 20.91
C PHE A 73 9.15 -13.67 21.87
N LEU A 74 8.62 -14.80 21.36
CA LEU A 74 8.40 -16.01 22.16
C LEU A 74 9.70 -16.65 22.68
N HIS A 75 10.84 -16.39 22.02
CA HIS A 75 12.18 -16.78 22.48
C HIS A 75 12.85 -15.69 23.33
N MET A 76 12.10 -14.71 23.83
CA MET A 76 12.60 -13.60 24.66
C MET A 76 13.66 -12.73 23.97
N LYS A 77 13.61 -12.65 22.64
CA LYS A 77 14.46 -11.76 21.84
C LYS A 77 13.66 -10.53 21.45
N ASP A 78 14.29 -9.36 21.51
CA ASP A 78 13.68 -8.11 21.03
C ASP A 78 13.48 -8.20 19.50
N PRO A 79 12.22 -8.17 19.00
CA PRO A 79 11.95 -8.23 17.57
C PRO A 79 12.57 -7.09 16.77
N TYR A 80 12.83 -5.94 17.38
CA TYR A 80 13.38 -4.76 16.71
C TYR A 80 14.91 -4.80 16.55
N GLU A 81 15.60 -5.70 17.26
CA GLU A 81 17.05 -5.92 17.11
C GLU A 81 17.40 -7.00 16.09
N GLN A 82 16.42 -7.80 15.65
CA GLN A 82 16.69 -8.94 14.78
C GLN A 82 16.77 -8.52 13.32
N LEU A 83 17.52 -9.32 12.55
CA LEU A 83 17.54 -9.27 11.11
C LEU A 83 16.56 -10.29 10.54
N TYR A 84 15.78 -9.84 9.57
CA TYR A 84 14.74 -10.60 8.91
C TYR A 84 15.15 -10.90 7.48
N HIS A 85 14.92 -12.14 7.06
CA HIS A 85 15.22 -12.60 5.72
C HIS A 85 13.98 -13.30 5.16
N PRO A 86 13.40 -12.80 4.05
CA PRO A 86 12.25 -13.43 3.43
C PRO A 86 12.76 -14.63 2.63
N SER A 87 12.15 -15.79 2.85
CA SER A 87 12.56 -17.06 2.24
C SER A 87 11.50 -17.60 1.29
N GLY A 88 10.22 -17.31 1.54
CA GLY A 88 9.09 -17.84 0.78
C GLY A 88 8.35 -16.82 -0.07
N VAL A 89 8.81 -15.56 -0.08
CA VAL A 89 8.10 -14.42 -0.69
C VAL A 89 9.07 -13.46 -1.37
N GLN A 90 8.53 -12.59 -2.23
CA GLN A 90 9.34 -11.58 -2.90
C GLN A 90 9.79 -10.50 -1.90
N PRO A 91 11.09 -10.24 -1.75
CA PRO A 91 11.59 -9.23 -0.81
C PRO A 91 11.28 -7.80 -1.26
N THR A 92 11.11 -6.92 -0.29
CA THR A 92 11.28 -5.47 -0.47
C THR A 92 12.76 -5.11 -0.53
N TYR A 93 13.15 -4.42 -1.61
CA TYR A 93 14.51 -3.92 -1.78
C TYR A 93 14.64 -2.48 -1.29
N LEU A 94 15.85 -2.16 -0.82
CA LEU A 94 16.31 -0.82 -0.51
C LEU A 94 16.94 -0.17 -1.75
N ILE A 95 16.99 1.16 -1.78
CA ILE A 95 17.64 1.94 -2.85
C ILE A 95 19.13 1.63 -2.98
N ASN A 96 19.76 1.10 -1.93
CA ASN A 96 21.16 0.66 -1.95
C ASN A 96 21.34 -0.78 -2.50
N GLY A 97 20.26 -1.44 -2.90
CA GLY A 97 20.27 -2.81 -3.44
C GLY A 97 20.13 -3.91 -2.41
N ALA A 98 20.25 -3.61 -1.12
CA ALA A 98 20.05 -4.60 -0.06
C ALA A 98 18.57 -4.96 0.08
N ILE A 99 18.30 -6.13 0.68
CA ILE A 99 16.94 -6.51 1.08
C ILE A 99 16.64 -5.83 2.43
N ALA A 100 15.47 -5.19 2.52
CA ALA A 100 14.99 -4.60 3.76
C ALA A 100 14.85 -5.72 4.81
N SER A 101 15.57 -5.61 5.92
CA SER A 101 15.70 -6.70 6.91
C SER A 101 15.43 -6.26 8.34
N ASN A 102 14.97 -5.02 8.55
CA ASN A 102 14.57 -4.53 9.87
C ASN A 102 13.05 -4.62 10.03
N PHE A 103 12.58 -4.86 11.24
CA PHE A 103 11.16 -4.78 11.56
C PHE A 103 10.76 -3.33 11.83
N VAL A 104 9.82 -2.79 11.05
CA VAL A 104 9.45 -1.36 11.08
C VAL A 104 7.99 -1.13 11.51
N TYR A 105 7.31 -2.15 12.03
CA TYR A 105 5.90 -2.08 12.38
C TYR A 105 5.66 -1.89 13.90
N PRO A 106 4.58 -1.19 14.30
CA PRO A 106 4.17 -1.10 15.69
C PRO A 106 3.90 -2.46 16.36
N PRO A 107 4.09 -2.64 17.69
CA PRO A 107 4.11 -3.96 18.31
C PRO A 107 2.85 -4.81 18.18
N LEU A 108 1.66 -4.20 18.08
CA LEU A 108 0.43 -4.99 17.90
C LEU A 108 0.45 -5.76 16.57
N SER A 109 1.21 -5.29 15.57
CA SER A 109 1.36 -5.96 14.27
C SER A 109 1.90 -7.39 14.37
N PHE A 110 2.63 -7.74 15.43
CA PHE A 110 3.03 -9.13 15.69
C PHE A 110 2.36 -9.71 16.95
N LEU A 111 2.13 -8.92 18.01
CA LEU A 111 1.49 -9.41 19.23
C LEU A 111 0.10 -10.00 18.99
N LEU A 112 -0.67 -9.39 18.08
CA LEU A 112 -2.03 -9.83 17.76
C LEU A 112 -2.06 -11.26 17.18
N TYR A 113 -0.98 -11.68 16.50
CA TYR A 113 -0.91 -12.98 15.84
C TYR A 113 -0.41 -14.10 16.76
N ILE A 114 0.11 -13.79 17.96
CA ILE A 114 0.66 -14.77 18.90
C ILE A 114 -0.33 -15.92 19.20
N PRO A 115 -1.61 -15.65 19.55
CA PRO A 115 -2.53 -16.73 19.91
C PRO A 115 -2.75 -17.73 18.77
N LEU A 116 -2.91 -17.23 17.54
CA LEU A 116 -3.09 -18.08 16.36
C LEU A 116 -1.79 -18.81 16.00
N TYR A 117 -0.64 -18.13 16.08
CA TYR A 117 0.65 -18.75 15.84
C TYR A 117 0.92 -19.93 16.78
N LEU A 118 0.65 -19.76 18.08
CA LEU A 118 0.79 -20.84 19.08
C LEU A 118 -0.17 -22.00 18.79
N LEU A 119 -1.42 -21.72 18.44
CA LEU A 119 -2.39 -22.75 18.08
C LEU A 119 -1.92 -23.56 16.85
N LEU A 120 -1.45 -22.88 15.80
CA LEU A 120 -0.93 -23.53 14.60
C LEU A 120 0.29 -24.39 14.91
N SER A 121 1.19 -23.90 15.77
CA SER A 121 2.35 -24.65 16.25
C SER A 121 1.95 -25.93 16.99
N ILE A 122 0.98 -25.87 17.91
CA ILE A 122 0.45 -27.05 18.62
C ILE A 122 -0.18 -28.06 17.64
N LEU A 123 -0.90 -27.56 16.64
CA LEU A 123 -1.55 -28.39 15.62
C LEU A 123 -0.60 -28.87 14.51
N HIS A 124 0.68 -28.49 14.56
CA HIS A 124 1.67 -28.80 13.53
C HIS A 124 1.23 -28.34 12.12
N VAL A 125 0.50 -27.23 12.06
CA VAL A 125 0.04 -26.59 10.83
C VAL A 125 1.05 -25.50 10.45
N SER A 126 1.28 -25.33 9.15
CA SER A 126 2.21 -24.31 8.64
C SER A 126 1.90 -22.92 9.19
N SER A 127 2.93 -22.20 9.63
CA SER A 127 2.81 -20.86 10.22
C SER A 127 2.20 -19.82 9.29
N TYR A 128 2.26 -19.98 7.97
CA TYR A 128 1.62 -19.05 7.03
C TYR A 128 0.09 -18.99 7.17
N PHE A 129 -0.54 -19.97 7.83
CA PHE A 129 -1.98 -19.92 8.15
C PHE A 129 -2.36 -18.82 9.15
N ILE A 130 -1.39 -18.09 9.73
CA ILE A 130 -1.66 -16.85 10.46
C ILE A 130 -2.42 -15.81 9.61
N ASN A 131 -2.31 -15.88 8.27
CA ASN A 131 -3.10 -15.07 7.34
C ASN A 131 -4.62 -15.25 7.51
N GLY A 132 -5.07 -16.37 8.11
CA GLY A 132 -6.47 -16.56 8.48
C GLY A 132 -6.99 -15.48 9.42
N LEU A 133 -6.13 -14.87 10.24
CA LEU A 133 -6.51 -13.73 11.08
C LEU A 133 -6.88 -12.51 10.23
N ASN A 134 -6.15 -12.23 9.14
CA ASN A 134 -6.46 -11.12 8.24
C ASN A 134 -7.84 -11.30 7.61
N VAL A 135 -8.19 -12.54 7.22
CA VAL A 135 -9.51 -12.90 6.68
C VAL A 135 -10.61 -12.62 7.71
N VAL A 136 -10.42 -13.07 8.96
CA VAL A 136 -11.37 -12.83 10.05
C VAL A 136 -11.57 -11.33 10.30
N PHE A 137 -10.50 -10.53 10.27
CA PHE A 137 -10.63 -9.08 10.42
C PHE A 137 -11.35 -8.42 9.23
N GLN A 138 -11.15 -8.89 8.00
CA GLN A 138 -11.94 -8.42 6.86
C GLN A 138 -13.43 -8.71 7.05
N ASP A 139 -13.78 -9.90 7.53
CA ASP A 139 -15.16 -10.26 7.84
C ASP A 139 -15.75 -9.36 8.93
N ILE A 140 -14.99 -9.07 9.99
CA ILE A 140 -15.43 -8.17 11.06
C ILE A 140 -15.65 -6.75 10.53
N LEU A 141 -14.73 -6.20 9.72
CA LEU A 141 -14.86 -4.86 9.13
C LEU A 141 -16.17 -4.73 8.34
N VAL A 142 -16.42 -5.72 7.49
CA VAL A 142 -17.63 -5.83 6.68
C VAL A 142 -18.89 -5.94 7.55
N LEU A 143 -18.88 -6.79 8.57
CA LEU A 143 -20.03 -6.99 9.46
C LEU A 143 -20.33 -5.74 10.29
N VAL A 144 -19.30 -5.03 10.78
CA VAL A 144 -19.46 -3.74 11.48
C VAL A 144 -20.09 -2.71 10.54
N THR A 145 -19.60 -2.62 9.30
CA THR A 145 -20.12 -1.71 8.27
C THR A 145 -21.57 -2.01 7.94
N TYR A 146 -21.90 -3.28 7.71
CA TYR A 146 -23.26 -3.74 7.47
C TYR A 146 -24.17 -3.42 8.66
N TRP A 147 -23.72 -3.67 9.89
CA TRP A 147 -24.50 -3.43 11.09
C TRP A 147 -24.87 -1.95 11.28
N VAL A 148 -23.94 -1.03 10.99
CA VAL A 148 -24.21 0.42 11.03
C VAL A 148 -25.34 0.76 10.07
N ALA A 149 -25.28 0.25 8.85
CA ALA A 149 -26.28 0.51 7.83
C ALA A 149 -27.62 -0.16 8.12
N ARG A 150 -27.61 -1.39 8.64
CA ARG A 150 -28.79 -2.15 9.05
C ARG A 150 -29.60 -1.40 10.10
N LYS A 151 -28.92 -0.81 11.09
CA LYS A 151 -29.56 0.06 12.10
C LYS A 151 -30.21 1.31 11.52
N ARG A 152 -29.75 1.75 10.35
CA ARG A 152 -30.29 2.90 9.62
C ARG A 152 -31.25 2.50 8.51
N ASN A 153 -31.53 1.21 8.37
CA ASN A 153 -32.37 0.66 7.32
C ASN A 153 -31.92 1.13 5.92
N ASN A 154 -30.60 1.18 5.68
CA ASN A 154 -30.06 1.64 4.40
C ASN A 154 -29.86 0.45 3.42
N PRO A 155 -30.71 0.30 2.39
CA PRO A 155 -30.70 -0.87 1.50
C PRO A 155 -29.44 -0.99 0.63
N MET A 156 -28.66 0.08 0.47
CA MET A 156 -27.42 0.05 -0.33
C MET A 156 -26.29 -0.74 0.35
N ALA A 157 -26.43 -1.05 1.62
CA ALA A 157 -25.41 -1.73 2.41
C ALA A 157 -25.08 -3.13 1.89
N THR A 158 -26.12 -3.90 1.53
CA THR A 158 -25.97 -5.30 1.10
C THR A 158 -25.04 -5.39 -0.10
N LEU A 159 -25.28 -4.59 -1.15
CA LEU A 159 -24.42 -4.57 -2.33
C LEU A 159 -23.04 -3.97 -2.01
N SER A 160 -22.99 -2.86 -1.27
CA SER A 160 -21.71 -2.18 -0.97
C SER A 160 -20.73 -3.11 -0.24
N VAL A 161 -21.23 -3.90 0.71
CA VAL A 161 -20.44 -4.87 1.46
C VAL A 161 -20.00 -6.05 0.60
N VAL A 162 -20.87 -6.56 -0.28
CA VAL A 162 -20.50 -7.62 -1.23
C VAL A 162 -19.39 -7.13 -2.17
N PHE A 163 -19.50 -5.90 -2.66
CA PHE A 163 -18.46 -5.30 -3.49
C PHE A 163 -17.17 -5.06 -2.71
N ALA A 164 -17.22 -4.65 -1.44
CA ALA A 164 -16.03 -4.53 -0.60
C ALA A 164 -15.26 -5.87 -0.50
N LEU A 165 -15.95 -6.99 -0.25
CA LEU A 165 -15.33 -8.32 -0.23
C LEU A 165 -14.69 -8.70 -1.59
N ILE A 166 -15.38 -8.41 -2.70
CA ILE A 166 -14.84 -8.65 -4.05
C ILE A 166 -13.59 -7.82 -4.29
N THR A 167 -13.68 -6.51 -4.06
CA THR A 167 -12.60 -5.57 -4.31
C THR A 167 -11.36 -5.92 -3.48
N THR A 168 -11.54 -6.23 -2.19
CA THR A 168 -10.44 -6.61 -1.31
C THR A 168 -9.88 -7.99 -1.65
N GLY A 169 -10.71 -8.96 -2.05
CA GLY A 169 -10.23 -10.25 -2.56
C GLY A 169 -9.36 -10.16 -3.83
N ILE A 170 -9.46 -9.07 -4.58
CA ILE A 170 -8.70 -8.85 -5.83
C ILE A 170 -7.47 -7.99 -5.58
N LEU A 171 -7.67 -6.81 -4.96
CA LEU A 171 -6.69 -5.73 -4.94
C LEU A 171 -5.83 -5.72 -3.67
N ALA A 172 -6.32 -6.27 -2.56
CA ALA A 172 -5.62 -6.37 -1.28
C ALA A 172 -5.96 -7.69 -0.55
N PRO A 173 -5.72 -8.85 -1.18
CA PRO A 173 -6.21 -10.13 -0.67
C PRO A 173 -5.65 -10.49 0.71
N SER A 174 -6.51 -10.54 1.71
CA SER A 174 -6.16 -10.90 3.10
C SER A 174 -5.51 -12.27 3.23
N PHE A 175 -5.94 -13.22 2.39
CA PHE A 175 -5.37 -14.58 2.31
C PHE A 175 -3.97 -14.63 1.69
N TYR A 176 -3.54 -13.56 1.02
CA TYR A 176 -2.21 -13.42 0.42
C TYR A 176 -1.34 -12.42 1.20
N GLY A 177 -1.58 -12.32 2.51
CA GLY A 177 -0.73 -11.58 3.43
C GLY A 177 -0.98 -10.09 3.54
N VAL A 178 -2.02 -9.54 2.90
CA VAL A 178 -2.38 -8.13 3.10
C VAL A 178 -3.18 -7.97 4.39
N ASN A 179 -2.62 -7.28 5.38
CA ASN A 179 -3.18 -7.19 6.74
C ASN A 179 -3.96 -5.90 7.02
N GLY A 180 -4.20 -5.05 6.00
CA GLY A 180 -4.79 -3.73 6.21
C GLY A 180 -6.21 -3.72 6.81
N ALA A 181 -6.95 -4.81 6.63
CA ALA A 181 -8.26 -5.03 7.24
C ALA A 181 -8.22 -4.95 8.78
N VAL A 182 -7.09 -5.28 9.40
CA VAL A 182 -6.94 -5.31 10.86
C VAL A 182 -7.00 -3.91 11.46
N TRP A 183 -6.15 -2.99 11.01
CA TRP A 183 -6.18 -1.60 11.50
C TRP A 183 -7.47 -0.90 11.07
N ALA A 184 -7.99 -1.20 9.88
CA ALA A 184 -9.25 -0.64 9.40
C ALA A 184 -10.41 -1.07 10.32
N THR A 185 -10.47 -2.33 10.73
CA THR A 185 -11.46 -2.81 11.70
C THR A 185 -11.39 -2.04 13.02
N PHE A 186 -10.19 -1.84 13.56
CA PHE A 186 -10.04 -1.05 14.79
C PHE A 186 -10.46 0.41 14.59
N LEU A 187 -10.18 1.03 13.44
CA LEU A 187 -10.69 2.38 13.13
C LEU A 187 -12.22 2.40 13.01
N ALA A 188 -12.82 1.41 12.35
CA ALA A 188 -14.27 1.26 12.25
C ALA A 188 -14.92 1.15 13.65
N LEU A 189 -14.36 0.29 14.50
CA LEU A 189 -14.81 0.12 15.88
C LEU A 189 -14.62 1.39 16.71
N SER A 190 -13.53 2.12 16.51
CA SER A 190 -13.31 3.43 17.12
C SER A 190 -14.37 4.44 16.68
N TYR A 191 -14.67 4.49 15.39
CA TYR A 191 -15.65 5.41 14.80
C TYR A 191 -17.06 5.17 15.35
N VAL A 192 -17.50 3.92 15.45
CA VAL A 192 -18.86 3.59 15.93
C VAL A 192 -18.99 3.62 17.46
N SER A 193 -17.88 3.46 18.19
CA SER A 193 -17.85 3.48 19.65
C SER A 193 -17.81 4.89 20.23
N LYS A 194 -18.07 5.01 21.54
CA LYS A 194 -18.02 6.28 22.30
C LYS A 194 -17.07 6.20 23.50
N GLY A 195 -16.64 7.36 23.99
CA GLY A 195 -15.81 7.51 25.19
C GLY A 195 -14.54 6.67 25.16
N LYS A 196 -14.16 6.11 26.30
CA LYS A 196 -12.93 5.31 26.47
C LYS A 196 -12.81 4.14 25.49
N LYS A 197 -13.91 3.47 25.14
CA LYS A 197 -13.89 2.34 24.18
C LYS A 197 -13.44 2.77 22.78
N SER A 198 -13.90 3.94 22.32
CA SER A 198 -13.43 4.53 21.06
C SER A 198 -11.93 4.81 21.11
N GLY A 199 -11.46 5.38 22.22
CA GLY A 199 -10.03 5.57 22.48
C GLY A 199 -9.21 4.29 22.44
N VAL A 200 -9.68 3.22 23.07
CA VAL A 200 -8.98 1.92 23.07
C VAL A 200 -8.81 1.39 21.65
N PHE A 201 -9.88 1.37 20.85
CA PHE A 201 -9.80 0.93 19.46
C PHE A 201 -8.91 1.83 18.59
N LEU A 202 -8.94 3.15 18.81
CA LEU A 202 -8.04 4.08 18.14
C LEU A 202 -6.57 3.81 18.48
N GLY A 203 -6.30 3.49 19.74
CA GLY A 203 -4.99 3.06 20.21
C GLY A 203 -4.58 1.76 19.52
N LEU A 204 -5.45 0.74 19.49
CA LEU A 204 -5.16 -0.54 18.85
C LEU A 204 -4.84 -0.38 17.36
N ALA A 205 -5.60 0.44 16.62
CA ALA A 205 -5.30 0.74 15.23
C ALA A 205 -3.89 1.35 15.08
N SER A 206 -3.55 2.31 15.94
CA SER A 206 -2.28 3.04 15.92
C SER A 206 -1.09 2.18 16.36
N SER A 207 -1.30 1.27 17.32
CA SER A 207 -0.29 0.29 17.76
C SER A 207 -0.16 -0.89 16.78
N PHE A 208 -0.99 -0.97 15.73
CA PHE A 208 -0.88 -1.97 14.66
C PHE A 208 -0.22 -1.42 13.39
N SER A 209 -0.62 -0.22 12.94
CA SER A 209 -0.11 0.35 11.69
C SER A 209 0.05 1.87 11.75
N GLN A 210 1.14 2.36 11.18
CA GLN A 210 1.41 3.79 10.97
C GLN A 210 0.35 4.45 10.07
N LEU A 211 -0.30 3.70 9.17
CA LEU A 211 -1.36 4.24 8.30
C LEU A 211 -2.54 4.77 9.13
N ALA A 212 -2.82 4.17 10.30
CA ALA A 212 -3.86 4.66 11.20
C ALA A 212 -3.51 6.03 11.81
N TRP A 213 -2.23 6.40 11.90
CA TRP A 213 -1.80 7.71 12.43
C TRP A 213 -2.25 8.86 11.53
N LEU A 214 -2.39 8.61 10.22
CA LEU A 214 -2.85 9.61 9.27
C LEU A 214 -4.29 10.08 9.53
N VAL A 215 -5.15 9.19 10.04
CA VAL A 215 -6.55 9.55 10.36
C VAL A 215 -6.74 10.02 11.80
N LEU A 216 -5.77 9.77 12.69
CA LEU A 216 -5.83 10.06 14.12
C LEU A 216 -6.32 11.48 14.44
N PRO A 217 -5.72 12.57 13.93
CA PRO A 217 -6.18 13.93 14.27
C PRO A 217 -7.61 14.19 13.80
N PHE A 218 -8.03 13.60 12.68
CA PHE A 218 -9.38 13.77 12.15
C PHE A 218 -10.43 13.09 13.04
N ILE A 219 -10.16 11.88 13.54
CA ILE A 219 -11.05 11.21 14.50
C ILE A 219 -11.15 11.99 15.82
N LEU A 220 -10.04 12.54 16.31
CA LEU A 220 -10.03 13.35 17.53
C LEU A 220 -10.86 14.63 17.37
N ILE A 221 -10.72 15.32 16.23
CA ILE A 221 -11.55 16.49 15.90
C ILE A 221 -13.03 16.07 15.74
N TYR A 222 -13.30 14.95 15.07
CA TYR A 222 -14.66 14.41 14.89
C TYR A 222 -15.36 14.15 16.22
N LYS A 223 -14.62 13.64 17.20
CA LYS A 223 -15.14 13.29 18.53
C LYS A 223 -14.76 14.31 19.61
N ARG A 224 -14.50 15.56 19.24
CA ARG A 224 -14.03 16.63 20.17
C ARG A 224 -14.86 16.79 21.45
N SER A 225 -16.16 16.48 21.41
CA SER A 225 -17.04 16.55 22.58
C SER A 225 -16.72 15.53 23.69
N ASN A 226 -16.04 14.42 23.37
CA ASN A 226 -15.66 13.36 24.31
C ASN A 226 -14.13 13.12 24.32
N ILE A 227 -13.36 14.14 23.91
CA ILE A 227 -11.92 14.01 23.65
C ILE A 227 -11.15 13.45 24.84
N VAL A 228 -11.47 13.88 26.07
CA VAL A 228 -10.76 13.44 27.28
C VAL A 228 -10.89 11.92 27.49
N GLU A 229 -12.10 11.38 27.36
CA GLU A 229 -12.33 9.93 27.54
C GLU A 229 -11.68 9.12 26.42
N ILE A 230 -11.68 9.65 25.19
CA ILE A 230 -11.02 9.03 24.05
C ILE A 230 -9.51 9.02 24.27
N LEU A 231 -8.91 10.14 24.69
CA LEU A 231 -7.49 10.22 25.00
C LEU A 231 -7.10 9.27 26.14
N LYS A 232 -7.92 9.14 27.19
CA LYS A 232 -7.68 8.14 28.25
C LYS A 232 -7.64 6.71 27.71
N GLY A 233 -8.56 6.35 26.82
CA GLY A 233 -8.58 5.03 26.18
C GLY A 233 -7.36 4.81 25.28
N PHE A 234 -7.04 5.81 24.46
CA PHE A 234 -5.91 5.79 23.55
C PHE A 234 -4.57 5.65 24.29
N LEU A 235 -4.32 6.53 25.25
CA LEU A 235 -3.09 6.55 26.04
C LEU A 235 -2.93 5.28 26.88
N LEU A 236 -4.03 4.71 27.38
CA LEU A 236 -3.98 3.41 28.06
C LEU A 236 -3.50 2.30 27.12
N THR A 237 -4.03 2.24 25.90
CA THR A 237 -3.59 1.24 24.92
C THR A 237 -2.12 1.42 24.56
N VAL A 238 -1.69 2.65 24.25
CA VAL A 238 -0.29 2.96 23.92
C VAL A 238 0.64 2.61 25.09
N ALA A 239 0.23 2.91 26.32
CA ALA A 239 1.01 2.57 27.52
C ALA A 239 1.13 1.06 27.76
N VAL A 240 0.14 0.26 27.34
CA VAL A 240 0.16 -1.20 27.52
C VAL A 240 0.88 -1.91 26.38
N ILE A 241 0.77 -1.41 25.15
CA ILE A 241 1.25 -2.10 23.95
C ILE A 241 2.58 -1.54 23.48
N ASP A 242 2.69 -0.22 23.28
CA ASP A 242 3.85 0.40 22.64
C ASP A 242 4.95 0.71 23.66
N LEU A 243 4.57 1.24 24.84
CA LEU A 243 5.53 1.68 25.85
C LEU A 243 6.49 0.58 26.33
N PRO A 244 6.08 -0.70 26.50
CA PRO A 244 7.03 -1.75 26.87
C PRO A 244 8.18 -1.90 25.86
N PHE A 245 7.93 -1.77 24.56
CA PHE A 245 8.96 -1.90 23.52
C PHE A 245 9.80 -0.64 23.40
N LEU A 246 9.18 0.53 23.57
CA LEU A 246 9.93 1.79 23.69
C LEU A 246 10.90 1.75 24.87
N LEU A 247 10.52 1.17 26.01
CA LEU A 247 11.38 1.04 27.19
C LEU A 247 12.41 -0.09 27.04
N TRP A 248 12.09 -1.17 26.32
CA TRP A 248 13.03 -2.26 26.06
C TRP A 248 14.20 -1.78 25.18
N ASN A 249 13.90 -1.08 24.08
CA ASN A 249 14.92 -0.55 23.19
C ASN A 249 14.47 0.75 22.49
N PRO A 250 14.72 1.92 23.10
CA PRO A 250 14.25 3.19 22.56
C PRO A 250 14.80 3.49 21.16
N ALA A 251 16.09 3.19 20.93
CA ALA A 251 16.75 3.52 19.67
C ALA A 251 16.15 2.73 18.50
N LYS A 252 15.93 1.43 18.68
CA LYS A 252 15.34 0.57 17.64
C LYS A 252 13.84 0.77 17.50
N PHE A 253 13.13 1.04 18.59
CA PHE A 253 11.71 1.34 18.52
C PHE A 253 11.43 2.62 17.72
N LEU A 254 12.31 3.62 17.77
CA LEU A 254 12.13 4.85 16.97
C LEU A 254 12.19 4.61 15.46
N ASP A 255 12.75 3.48 14.99
CA ASP A 255 12.70 3.11 13.56
C ASP A 255 11.23 2.90 13.09
N VAL A 256 10.32 2.54 14.00
CA VAL A 256 8.86 2.45 13.74
C VAL A 256 8.24 3.83 13.46
N VAL A 257 8.91 4.93 13.79
CA VAL A 257 8.40 6.29 13.54
C VAL A 257 9.06 6.90 12.29
N THR A 258 10.00 6.19 11.66
CA THR A 258 10.73 6.69 10.49
C THR A 258 9.92 6.55 9.21
N LEU A 259 10.17 7.47 8.28
CA LEU A 259 9.57 7.46 6.95
C LEU A 259 10.39 6.56 6.03
N ASP A 260 9.68 5.81 5.20
CA ASP A 260 10.25 4.82 4.30
C ASP A 260 10.85 5.47 3.03
N GLN A 261 11.90 6.29 3.18
CA GLN A 261 12.61 6.91 2.04
C GLN A 261 13.69 6.01 1.45
N ASN A 262 14.12 4.99 2.20
CA ASN A 262 15.24 4.13 1.83
C ASN A 262 14.80 2.90 1.04
N THR A 263 13.51 2.56 0.98
CA THR A 263 13.04 1.51 0.07
C THR A 263 12.94 2.02 -1.35
N ILE A 264 13.00 1.07 -2.29
CA ILE A 264 12.73 1.39 -3.68
C ILE A 264 11.34 2.03 -3.81
N PRO A 265 11.21 3.12 -4.61
CA PRO A 265 9.90 3.71 -4.84
C PRO A 265 9.04 2.70 -5.61
N VAL A 266 7.81 2.57 -5.14
CA VAL A 266 6.73 1.82 -5.77
C VAL A 266 5.55 2.76 -5.87
N GLY A 267 4.93 2.84 -7.04
CA GLY A 267 3.69 3.58 -7.19
C GLY A 267 2.78 2.96 -8.22
N VAL A 268 1.66 2.43 -7.73
CA VAL A 268 0.45 2.21 -8.55
C VAL A 268 -0.34 3.52 -8.68
N THR A 269 -0.18 4.43 -7.71
CA THR A 269 -0.88 5.71 -7.59
C THR A 269 -0.02 6.75 -6.86
N GLY A 270 -0.44 8.01 -6.81
CA GLY A 270 0.28 9.11 -6.15
C GLY A 270 1.40 9.74 -7.01
N PHE A 271 2.01 10.81 -6.48
CA PHE A 271 2.96 11.64 -7.22
C PHE A 271 4.35 11.03 -7.36
N THR A 272 4.69 10.00 -6.57
CA THR A 272 5.94 9.23 -6.72
C THR A 272 6.09 8.62 -8.11
N ILE A 273 4.96 8.41 -8.82
CA ILE A 273 4.94 7.94 -10.21
C ILE A 273 5.79 8.80 -11.13
N PHE A 274 5.81 10.12 -10.93
CA PHE A 274 6.61 11.01 -11.76
C PHE A 274 8.11 10.84 -11.53
N ASN A 275 8.51 10.49 -10.31
CA ASN A 275 9.91 10.28 -9.98
C ASN A 275 10.42 8.95 -10.51
N PHE A 276 9.74 7.84 -10.20
CA PHE A 276 10.22 6.52 -10.64
C PHE A 276 10.03 6.30 -12.14
N THR A 277 9.09 6.97 -12.82
CA THR A 277 9.02 6.96 -14.30
C THR A 277 10.02 7.92 -14.94
N THR A 278 10.82 8.64 -14.14
CA THR A 278 11.79 9.66 -14.60
C THR A 278 11.17 10.78 -15.43
N LEU A 279 9.85 11.01 -15.31
CA LEU A 279 9.16 12.12 -15.98
C LEU A 279 9.48 13.46 -15.32
N PHE A 280 9.51 13.48 -13.99
CA PHE A 280 9.90 14.61 -13.18
C PHE A 280 10.57 14.10 -11.91
N SER A 281 11.90 14.08 -11.91
CA SER A 281 12.65 13.50 -10.81
C SER A 281 13.02 14.52 -9.75
N VAL A 282 12.87 14.14 -8.48
CA VAL A 282 13.14 15.00 -7.33
C VAL A 282 13.80 14.17 -6.24
N GLU A 283 14.50 14.86 -5.35
CA GLU A 283 15.05 14.27 -4.13
C GLU A 283 13.98 13.58 -3.24
N PRO A 284 14.27 12.43 -2.61
CA PRO A 284 13.31 11.72 -1.75
C PRO A 284 12.76 12.56 -0.59
N TRP A 285 13.57 13.45 -0.03
CA TRP A 285 13.18 14.32 1.08
C TRP A 285 11.98 15.21 0.73
N PHE A 286 11.81 15.56 -0.56
CA PHE A 286 10.68 16.38 -1.02
C PHE A 286 9.34 15.74 -0.69
N PHE A 287 9.21 14.42 -0.86
CA PHE A 287 7.97 13.70 -0.57
C PHE A 287 7.60 13.78 0.91
N THR A 288 8.60 13.74 1.80
CA THR A 288 8.37 13.92 3.24
C THR A 288 7.88 15.31 3.58
N VAL A 289 8.51 16.35 3.02
CA VAL A 289 8.08 17.74 3.21
C VAL A 289 6.68 17.95 2.65
N ALA A 290 6.42 17.46 1.44
CA ALA A 290 5.13 17.61 0.78
C ALA A 290 4.01 16.90 1.54
N MET A 291 4.26 15.69 2.02
CA MET A 291 3.32 14.93 2.84
C MET A 291 3.02 15.64 4.17
N ALA A 292 4.04 16.20 4.84
CA ALA A 292 3.86 16.94 6.08
C ALA A 292 3.03 18.23 5.89
N ILE A 293 3.30 18.99 4.81
CA ILE A 293 2.54 20.19 4.44
C ILE A 293 1.09 19.82 4.12
N ALA A 294 0.88 18.78 3.30
CA ALA A 294 -0.46 18.30 2.95
C ALA A 294 -1.23 17.85 4.20
N PHE A 295 -0.58 17.11 5.10
CA PHE A 295 -1.19 16.65 6.34
C PHE A 295 -1.60 17.82 7.24
N ALA A 296 -0.70 18.77 7.50
CA ALA A 296 -0.99 19.95 8.31
C ALA A 296 -2.13 20.80 7.71
N PHE A 297 -2.10 21.01 6.39
CA PHE A 297 -3.15 21.73 5.69
C PHE A 297 -4.52 21.04 5.80
N LEU A 298 -4.58 19.73 5.61
CA LEU A 298 -5.83 18.98 5.67
C LEU A 298 -6.39 18.94 7.10
N ILE A 299 -5.54 18.84 8.13
CA ILE A 299 -5.98 19.02 9.53
C ILE A 299 -6.59 20.40 9.74
N TYR A 300 -5.90 21.46 9.27
CA TYR A 300 -6.40 22.83 9.37
C TYR A 300 -7.75 22.99 8.65
N ALA A 301 -7.85 22.50 7.41
CA ALA A 301 -9.09 22.55 6.62
C ALA A 301 -10.22 21.78 7.30
N TYR A 302 -9.95 20.57 7.81
CA TYR A 302 -10.96 19.77 8.51
C TYR A 302 -11.44 20.42 9.80
N TYR A 303 -10.52 20.99 10.58
CA TYR A 303 -10.87 21.74 11.79
C TYR A 303 -11.71 22.97 11.46
N ARG A 304 -11.30 23.75 10.46
CA ARG A 304 -11.95 25.02 10.10
C ARG A 304 -13.34 24.81 9.47
N PHE A 305 -13.47 23.78 8.65
CA PHE A 305 -14.69 23.47 7.89
C PHE A 305 -15.41 22.24 8.42
N PHE A 306 -15.23 21.95 9.71
CA PHE A 306 -15.71 20.72 10.34
C PHE A 306 -17.19 20.42 10.07
N ASP A 307 -18.06 21.42 10.15
CA ASP A 307 -19.51 21.22 9.98
C ASP A 307 -19.88 20.70 8.57
N VAL A 308 -19.06 21.01 7.58
CA VAL A 308 -19.22 20.58 6.18
C VAL A 308 -18.47 19.28 5.92
N LEU A 309 -17.24 19.18 6.42
CA LEU A 309 -16.32 18.09 6.10
C LEU A 309 -16.42 16.90 7.05
N LYS A 310 -17.19 16.98 8.15
CA LYS A 310 -17.18 15.98 9.24
C LYS A 310 -17.20 14.52 8.78
N GLU A 311 -18.01 14.19 7.78
CA GLU A 311 -18.18 12.81 7.30
C GLU A 311 -17.13 12.39 6.25
N THR A 312 -16.30 13.31 5.75
CA THR A 312 -15.25 13.04 4.74
C THR A 312 -13.91 12.67 5.35
N LEU A 313 -13.85 12.38 6.66
CA LEU A 313 -12.59 12.18 7.39
C LEU A 313 -11.70 11.07 6.81
N TRP A 314 -12.30 10.06 6.20
CA TRP A 314 -11.61 8.93 5.56
C TRP A 314 -10.92 9.28 4.24
N VAL A 315 -11.27 10.43 3.64
CA VAL A 315 -10.66 10.89 2.39
C VAL A 315 -9.29 11.49 2.62
N PHE A 316 -9.06 12.13 3.77
CA PHE A 316 -7.80 12.85 4.02
C PHE A 316 -6.57 11.95 4.02
N PRO A 317 -6.55 10.77 4.66
CA PRO A 317 -5.41 9.84 4.57
C PRO A 317 -5.03 9.51 3.13
N MET A 318 -6.01 9.29 2.25
CA MET A 318 -5.74 9.06 0.83
C MET A 318 -5.02 10.25 0.21
N ILE A 319 -5.51 11.48 0.39
CA ILE A 319 -4.87 12.68 -0.18
C ILE A 319 -3.45 12.86 0.36
N ILE A 320 -3.21 12.59 1.65
CA ILE A 320 -1.88 12.67 2.26
C ILE A 320 -0.92 11.67 1.60
N LEU A 321 -1.38 10.43 1.40
CA LEU A 321 -0.59 9.35 0.80
C LEU A 321 -0.23 9.60 -0.66
N TRP A 322 -0.91 10.50 -1.39
CA TRP A 322 -0.46 10.91 -2.74
C TRP A 322 0.94 11.52 -2.73
N PHE A 323 1.37 12.08 -1.59
CA PHE A 323 2.69 12.69 -1.42
C PHE A 323 3.70 11.74 -0.75
N SER A 324 3.35 10.45 -0.54
CA SER A 324 4.28 9.46 -0.01
C SER A 324 5.35 9.07 -1.05
N TRP A 325 6.57 8.78 -0.59
CA TRP A 325 7.65 8.22 -1.42
C TRP A 325 7.26 6.86 -2.02
N ARG A 326 6.53 6.07 -1.22
CA ARG A 326 6.09 4.72 -1.56
C ARG A 326 4.58 4.60 -1.38
N THR A 327 3.89 4.11 -2.41
CA THR A 327 2.43 4.00 -2.48
C THR A 327 1.99 2.61 -2.93
N LEU A 328 1.79 1.72 -1.96
CA LEU A 328 1.24 0.38 -2.20
C LEU A 328 -0.28 0.46 -2.41
N THR A 329 -0.85 -0.53 -3.11
CA THR A 329 -2.30 -0.55 -3.43
C THR A 329 -3.17 -0.57 -2.18
N ASP A 330 -2.77 -1.35 -1.18
CA ASP A 330 -3.48 -1.50 0.09
C ASP A 330 -3.53 -0.21 0.92
N TYR A 331 -2.57 0.72 0.70
CA TYR A 331 -2.57 2.03 1.34
C TYR A 331 -3.81 2.85 0.98
N PHE A 332 -4.48 2.53 -0.14
CA PHE A 332 -5.65 3.26 -0.64
C PHE A 332 -6.95 2.47 -0.49
N LEU A 333 -6.90 1.13 -0.38
CA LEU A 333 -8.08 0.30 -0.56
C LEU A 333 -9.04 0.29 0.63
N PHE A 334 -8.51 0.36 1.85
CA PHE A 334 -9.33 0.25 3.06
C PHE A 334 -10.03 1.56 3.44
N TRP A 335 -9.58 2.72 2.92
CA TRP A 335 -10.23 4.00 3.21
C TRP A 335 -11.63 4.14 2.58
N PRO A 336 -11.86 3.72 1.32
CA PRO A 336 -13.21 3.60 0.76
C PRO A 336 -14.14 2.70 1.58
N GLU A 337 -13.65 1.57 2.10
CA GLU A 337 -14.46 0.70 2.97
C GLU A 337 -14.86 1.43 4.25
N LEU A 338 -13.92 2.13 4.89
CA LEU A 338 -14.22 2.96 6.07
C LEU A 338 -15.18 4.12 5.74
N MET A 339 -15.09 4.68 4.54
CA MET A 339 -16.00 5.73 4.08
C MET A 339 -17.45 5.27 4.02
N LEU A 340 -17.72 3.98 3.78
CA LEU A 340 -19.08 3.43 3.85
C LEU A 340 -19.72 3.67 5.22
N LEU A 341 -18.95 3.62 6.32
CA LEU A 341 -19.46 3.91 7.66
C LEU A 341 -19.99 5.34 7.76
N SER A 342 -19.28 6.30 7.18
CA SER A 342 -19.72 7.70 7.12
C SER A 342 -20.96 7.85 6.26
N ILE A 343 -20.96 7.27 5.05
CA ILE A 343 -22.10 7.30 4.12
C ILE A 343 -23.35 6.75 4.80
N PHE A 344 -23.27 5.60 5.45
CA PHE A 344 -24.42 5.00 6.13
C PHE A 344 -24.81 5.71 7.41
N SER A 345 -23.94 6.53 7.99
CA SER A 345 -24.21 7.35 9.17
C SER A 345 -24.78 8.73 8.82
N MET A 346 -24.76 9.13 7.54
CA MET A 346 -25.29 10.42 7.10
C MET A 346 -26.81 10.49 7.29
N ASP A 347 -27.26 11.65 7.75
CA ASP A 347 -28.68 11.99 7.88
C ASP A 347 -29.11 12.73 6.60
N TYR A 348 -29.57 11.95 5.61
CA TYR A 348 -29.97 12.46 4.28
C TYR A 348 -31.20 13.37 4.31
N ASN A 349 -31.96 13.37 5.41
CA ASN A 349 -33.12 14.23 5.59
C ASN A 349 -32.75 15.63 6.12
N ARG A 350 -31.49 15.85 6.51
CA ARG A 350 -31.03 17.19 6.86
C ARG A 350 -31.01 18.06 5.61
N LYS A 351 -31.59 19.26 5.73
CA LYS A 351 -31.47 20.30 4.71
C LYS A 351 -29.99 20.46 4.33
N PRO A 352 -29.67 20.63 3.03
CA PRO A 352 -28.30 20.86 2.61
C PRO A 352 -27.73 22.01 3.43
N ILE A 353 -26.59 21.75 4.08
CA ILE A 353 -25.92 22.75 4.91
C ILE A 353 -25.57 23.90 3.96
N THR A 354 -26.23 25.05 4.14
CA THR A 354 -25.84 26.26 3.42
C THR A 354 -24.53 26.71 4.04
N VAL A 355 -23.43 26.37 3.35
CA VAL A 355 -22.09 26.70 3.81
C VAL A 355 -21.91 28.20 3.66
N ARG A 356 -22.17 28.95 4.73
CA ARG A 356 -21.67 30.32 4.85
C ARG A 356 -20.23 30.20 5.33
N LEU A 357 -19.29 30.22 4.38
CA LEU A 357 -17.87 30.33 4.68
C LEU A 357 -17.65 31.71 5.35
N ASN A 358 -17.79 31.77 6.67
CA ASN A 358 -17.37 32.94 7.45
C ASN A 358 -15.84 32.89 7.64
N VAL A 359 -15.15 32.81 6.50
CA VAL A 359 -13.70 32.79 6.41
C VAL A 359 -13.32 33.96 5.53
N ASN A 360 -12.30 34.70 5.94
CA ASN A 360 -11.79 35.77 5.11
C ASN A 360 -11.30 35.13 3.80
N ARG A 361 -11.91 35.49 2.66
CA ARG A 361 -11.51 34.97 1.35
C ARG A 361 -10.00 35.15 1.12
N ASN A 362 -9.43 36.23 1.64
CA ASN A 362 -8.00 36.51 1.56
C ASN A 362 -7.17 35.53 2.38
N GLU A 363 -7.67 35.04 3.52
CA GLU A 363 -6.99 33.99 4.31
C GLU A 363 -6.92 32.69 3.52
N LEU A 364 -8.03 32.24 2.91
CA LEU A 364 -8.03 31.01 2.12
C LEU A 364 -7.13 31.09 0.90
N ILE A 365 -7.18 32.22 0.19
CA ILE A 365 -6.29 32.46 -0.94
C ILE A 365 -4.84 32.48 -0.46
N ALA A 366 -4.53 33.16 0.66
CA ALA A 366 -3.17 33.23 1.19
C ALA A 366 -2.64 31.86 1.62
N VAL A 367 -3.45 31.05 2.31
CA VAL A 367 -3.06 29.68 2.72
C VAL A 367 -2.84 28.80 1.50
N PHE A 368 -3.77 28.82 0.54
CA PHE A 368 -3.64 28.03 -0.69
C PHE A 368 -2.42 28.44 -1.51
N LEU A 369 -2.24 29.74 -1.77
CA LEU A 369 -1.07 30.26 -2.48
C LEU A 369 0.21 29.97 -1.71
N GLY A 370 0.22 30.09 -0.38
CA GLY A 370 1.37 29.77 0.45
C GLY A 370 1.78 28.30 0.31
N ILE A 371 0.83 27.38 0.31
CA ILE A 371 1.09 25.94 0.11
C ILE A 371 1.61 25.67 -1.29
N VAL A 372 0.91 26.17 -2.33
CA VAL A 372 1.32 25.96 -3.73
C VAL A 372 2.70 26.55 -3.97
N PHE A 373 2.96 27.77 -3.48
CA PHE A 373 4.27 28.40 -3.58
C PHE A 373 5.35 27.58 -2.86
N THR A 374 5.09 27.14 -1.62
CA THR A 374 6.05 26.35 -0.84
C THR A 374 6.37 25.03 -1.54
N LEU A 375 5.36 24.30 -2.03
CA LEU A 375 5.54 23.05 -2.75
C LEU A 375 6.25 23.26 -4.08
N ALA A 376 5.95 24.33 -4.81
CA ALA A 376 6.61 24.66 -6.07
C ALA A 376 8.10 25.02 -5.86
N VAL A 377 8.41 25.82 -4.85
CA VAL A 377 9.80 26.19 -4.51
C VAL A 377 10.57 24.97 -4.03
N ALA A 378 10.01 24.19 -3.10
CA ALA A 378 10.65 22.97 -2.60
C ALA A 378 10.85 21.94 -3.71
N GLY A 379 9.84 21.74 -4.57
CA GLY A 379 9.93 20.82 -5.71
C GLY A 379 10.90 21.28 -6.78
N GLY A 380 10.96 22.58 -7.07
CA GLY A 380 11.93 23.16 -7.98
C GLY A 380 13.36 23.02 -7.48
N TYR A 381 13.59 23.26 -6.18
CA TYR A 381 14.88 23.06 -5.54
C TYR A 381 15.30 21.58 -5.54
N ALA A 382 14.40 20.69 -5.10
CA ALA A 382 14.64 19.25 -5.10
C ALA A 382 14.89 18.69 -6.51
N HIS A 383 14.24 19.23 -7.54
CA HIS A 383 14.49 18.85 -8.92
C HIS A 383 15.86 19.32 -9.41
N ALA A 384 16.20 20.58 -9.14
CA ALA A 384 17.48 21.15 -9.54
C ALA A 384 18.66 20.42 -8.89
N GLU A 385 18.56 20.14 -7.59
CA GLU A 385 19.51 19.32 -6.82
C GLU A 385 19.64 17.93 -7.45
N TYR A 386 18.52 17.22 -7.62
CA TYR A 386 18.53 15.89 -8.21
C TYR A 386 19.19 15.86 -9.60
N VAL A 387 18.86 16.81 -10.49
CA VAL A 387 19.42 16.84 -11.85
C VAL A 387 20.91 17.17 -11.84
N ALA A 388 21.35 18.08 -10.97
CA ALA A 388 22.75 18.48 -10.85
C ALA A 388 23.63 17.35 -10.31
N GLU A 389 23.09 16.55 -9.39
CA GLU A 389 23.85 15.51 -8.69
C GLU A 389 23.72 14.12 -9.32
N ASN A 390 22.68 13.86 -10.12
CA ASN A 390 22.44 12.53 -10.70
C ASN A 390 23.58 12.11 -11.64
N PRO A 391 24.40 11.12 -11.25
CA PRO A 391 25.65 10.85 -11.94
C PRO A 391 25.53 9.77 -13.01
N ILE A 392 24.38 9.09 -13.12
CA ILE A 392 24.21 7.92 -13.99
C ILE A 392 23.30 8.19 -15.18
N ARG A 393 23.70 7.69 -16.36
CA ARG A 393 22.88 7.69 -17.58
C ARG A 393 23.00 6.36 -18.31
N ILE A 394 21.89 5.73 -18.65
CA ILE A 394 21.88 4.58 -19.56
C ILE A 394 22.01 5.12 -21.00
N SER A 395 23.08 4.76 -21.69
CA SER A 395 23.25 5.12 -23.12
C SER A 395 22.61 4.11 -24.05
N GLU A 396 22.65 2.83 -23.68
CA GLU A 396 22.18 1.73 -24.52
C GLU A 396 21.76 0.53 -23.69
N VAL A 397 20.72 -0.17 -24.15
CA VAL A 397 20.36 -1.51 -23.67
C VAL A 397 20.40 -2.49 -24.85
N ILE A 398 21.24 -3.51 -24.75
CA ILE A 398 21.44 -4.53 -25.76
C ILE A 398 20.71 -5.80 -25.34
N VAL A 399 19.70 -6.18 -26.12
CA VAL A 399 18.97 -7.44 -25.94
C VAL A 399 19.61 -8.51 -26.82
N PRO A 400 20.00 -9.68 -26.28
CA PRO A 400 20.49 -10.79 -27.09
C PRO A 400 19.48 -11.21 -28.17
N THR A 401 19.98 -11.60 -29.34
CA THR A 401 19.13 -12.03 -30.48
C THR A 401 18.41 -13.35 -30.17
N GLY A 402 17.13 -13.45 -30.59
CA GLY A 402 16.36 -14.70 -30.59
C GLY A 402 15.69 -15.12 -29.26
N SER A 403 15.58 -14.25 -28.26
CA SER A 403 15.17 -14.66 -26.91
C SER A 403 13.89 -13.98 -26.43
N LEU A 404 12.73 -14.46 -26.88
CA LEU A 404 11.53 -14.46 -26.02
C LEU A 404 11.41 -15.84 -25.38
N PRO A 405 11.15 -15.93 -24.06
CA PRO A 405 11.12 -14.83 -23.11
C PRO A 405 12.54 -14.27 -22.83
N ILE A 406 12.65 -12.95 -22.56
CA ILE A 406 13.94 -12.30 -22.29
C ILE A 406 14.26 -12.50 -20.80
N SER A 407 15.37 -13.19 -20.52
CA SER A 407 15.87 -13.43 -19.16
C SER A 407 17.17 -12.68 -18.85
N LYS A 408 17.77 -12.01 -19.84
CA LYS A 408 19.01 -11.23 -19.67
C LYS A 408 19.14 -10.09 -20.68
N VAL A 409 19.80 -9.01 -20.28
CA VAL A 409 20.13 -7.84 -21.11
C VAL A 409 21.52 -7.31 -20.73
N TYR A 410 22.18 -6.63 -21.67
CA TYR A 410 23.37 -5.85 -21.35
C TYR A 410 23.02 -4.36 -21.32
N ILE A 411 23.55 -3.65 -20.33
CA ILE A 411 23.24 -2.24 -20.11
C ILE A 411 24.55 -1.46 -20.15
N VAL A 412 24.64 -0.45 -21.02
CA VAL A 412 25.78 0.47 -21.08
C VAL A 412 25.44 1.70 -20.25
N ILE A 413 26.21 1.92 -19.19
CA ILE A 413 25.99 2.96 -18.18
C ILE A 413 27.15 3.95 -18.25
N ASN A 414 26.81 5.23 -18.33
CA ASN A 414 27.75 6.35 -18.29
C ASN A 414 27.72 7.00 -16.90
N ASN A 415 28.90 7.25 -16.35
CA ASN A 415 29.08 8.06 -15.16
C ASN A 415 29.54 9.47 -15.56
N THR A 416 28.75 10.48 -15.23
CA THR A 416 29.05 11.89 -15.53
C THR A 416 29.71 12.64 -14.36
N ALA A 417 29.89 11.99 -13.21
CA ALA A 417 30.48 12.59 -12.02
C ALA A 417 32.02 12.48 -12.01
N ASN A 418 32.63 13.30 -11.16
CA ASN A 418 34.07 13.29 -10.88
C ASN A 418 34.51 12.14 -9.96
N THR A 419 33.57 11.35 -9.44
CA THR A 419 33.81 10.23 -8.53
C THR A 419 33.29 8.95 -9.13
N SER A 420 33.84 7.81 -8.72
CA SER A 420 33.30 6.50 -9.11
C SER A 420 31.91 6.31 -8.53
N VAL A 421 31.04 5.64 -9.28
CA VAL A 421 29.64 5.41 -8.88
C VAL A 421 29.32 3.93 -8.90
N ASN A 422 28.56 3.46 -7.92
CA ASN A 422 28.14 2.07 -7.84
C ASN A 422 26.71 1.91 -8.38
N VAL A 423 26.53 0.91 -9.25
CA VAL A 423 25.19 0.42 -9.56
C VAL A 423 24.68 -0.34 -8.34
N THR A 424 23.55 0.10 -7.81
CA THR A 424 22.93 -0.43 -6.58
C THR A 424 21.79 -1.38 -6.88
N LEU A 425 20.99 -1.09 -7.92
CA LEU A 425 19.85 -1.92 -8.29
C LEU A 425 19.57 -1.82 -9.80
N VAL A 426 19.09 -2.92 -10.38
CA VAL A 426 18.56 -2.94 -11.74
C VAL A 426 17.11 -3.40 -11.71
N ARG A 427 16.22 -2.59 -12.28
CA ARG A 427 14.81 -2.91 -12.43
C ARG A 427 14.47 -3.09 -13.90
N VAL A 428 13.71 -4.12 -14.22
CA VAL A 428 13.16 -4.34 -15.56
C VAL A 428 11.64 -4.38 -15.42
N SER A 429 10.93 -3.55 -16.18
CA SER A 429 9.50 -3.34 -15.98
C SER A 429 8.75 -3.45 -17.30
N ILE A 430 7.61 -4.14 -17.28
CA ILE A 430 6.60 -4.10 -18.34
C ILE A 430 5.40 -3.29 -17.86
N PRO A 431 4.55 -2.76 -18.76
CA PRO A 431 3.38 -1.97 -18.35
C PRO A 431 2.49 -2.65 -17.30
N SER A 432 2.42 -3.98 -17.29
CA SER A 432 1.64 -4.79 -16.35
C SER A 432 2.40 -5.25 -15.10
N ASN A 433 3.72 -5.01 -15.02
CA ASN A 433 4.55 -5.39 -13.87
C ASN A 433 5.72 -4.39 -13.72
N LEU A 434 5.57 -3.47 -12.77
CA LEU A 434 6.45 -2.30 -12.64
C LEU A 434 7.65 -2.51 -11.71
N ASN A 435 7.79 -3.68 -11.04
CA ASN A 435 8.70 -3.87 -9.91
C ASN A 435 9.58 -5.13 -10.00
N MET A 436 10.02 -5.56 -11.18
CA MET A 436 10.87 -6.74 -11.29
C MET A 436 12.33 -6.33 -11.10
N VAL A 437 12.93 -6.77 -10.00
CA VAL A 437 14.34 -6.52 -9.69
C VAL A 437 15.17 -7.68 -10.23
N TRP A 438 16.14 -7.36 -11.09
CA TRP A 438 17.01 -8.34 -11.72
C TRP A 438 18.37 -8.38 -11.03
N ASN A 439 19.00 -9.55 -11.03
CA ASN A 439 20.40 -9.68 -10.66
C ASN A 439 21.27 -8.95 -11.70
N PHE A 440 22.45 -8.51 -11.30
CA PHE A 440 23.37 -7.86 -12.22
C PHE A 440 24.82 -8.11 -11.84
N SER A 441 25.72 -8.04 -12.82
CA SER A 441 27.15 -8.03 -12.58
C SER A 441 27.52 -6.74 -11.83
N PRO A 442 28.17 -6.80 -10.66
CA PRO A 442 28.60 -5.60 -9.96
C PRO A 442 29.45 -4.73 -10.87
N SER A 443 29.11 -3.43 -10.91
CA SER A 443 29.97 -2.46 -11.57
C SER A 443 30.08 -1.20 -10.74
N GLN A 444 31.30 -0.93 -10.34
CA GLN A 444 31.73 0.42 -10.08
C GLN A 444 32.05 1.05 -11.44
N VAL A 445 31.42 2.16 -11.75
CA VAL A 445 31.65 2.93 -12.99
C VAL A 445 32.61 4.06 -12.67
N PRO A 446 33.85 4.06 -13.20
CA PRO A 446 34.83 5.13 -12.95
C PRO A 446 34.31 6.52 -13.38
N PRO A 447 34.91 7.61 -12.87
CA PRO A 447 34.56 8.97 -13.28
C PRO A 447 34.61 9.16 -14.80
N HIS A 448 33.65 9.88 -15.37
CA HIS A 448 33.61 10.24 -16.81
C HIS A 448 33.79 9.06 -17.76
N SER A 449 33.28 7.88 -17.39
CA SER A 449 33.49 6.64 -18.13
C SER A 449 32.19 5.88 -18.36
N SER A 450 32.25 4.93 -19.28
CA SER A 450 31.15 4.02 -19.59
C SER A 450 31.52 2.60 -19.17
N THR A 451 30.58 1.88 -18.55
CA THR A 451 30.74 0.46 -18.21
C THR A 451 29.54 -0.32 -18.71
N LYS A 452 29.81 -1.52 -19.25
CA LYS A 452 28.77 -2.46 -19.68
C LYS A 452 28.54 -3.47 -18.56
N ILE A 453 27.28 -3.59 -18.12
CA ILE A 453 26.86 -4.62 -17.16
C ILE A 453 25.93 -5.64 -17.80
N LEU A 454 25.91 -6.83 -17.22
CA LEU A 454 24.92 -7.86 -17.48
C LEU A 454 23.85 -7.79 -16.41
N ALA A 455 22.58 -7.65 -16.79
CA ALA A 455 21.43 -7.83 -15.91
C ALA A 455 20.65 -9.08 -16.32
N TYR A 456 20.19 -9.88 -15.35
CA TYR A 456 19.55 -11.17 -15.60
C TYR A 456 18.60 -11.58 -14.48
N THR A 457 17.68 -12.49 -14.80
CA THR A 457 16.82 -13.19 -13.84
C THR A 457 17.03 -14.70 -13.94
N ASN A 458 16.97 -15.38 -12.80
CA ASN A 458 16.90 -16.85 -12.74
C ASN A 458 15.47 -17.37 -12.57
N TYR A 459 14.49 -16.45 -12.45
CA TYR A 459 13.10 -16.75 -12.18
C TYR A 459 12.26 -16.53 -13.44
N THR A 460 11.58 -17.59 -13.88
CA THR A 460 10.71 -17.58 -15.06
C THR A 460 9.56 -16.58 -14.94
N THR A 461 9.07 -16.33 -13.72
CA THR A 461 8.05 -15.31 -13.42
C THR A 461 8.51 -13.88 -13.64
N MET A 462 9.83 -13.66 -13.71
CA MET A 462 10.45 -12.37 -13.96
C MET A 462 11.06 -12.26 -15.37
N GLU A 463 10.79 -13.21 -16.26
CA GLU A 463 11.21 -13.09 -17.65
C GLU A 463 10.24 -12.19 -18.42
N ILE A 464 10.75 -11.46 -19.41
CA ILE A 464 9.97 -10.52 -20.20
C ILE A 464 9.46 -11.21 -21.46
N ASN A 465 8.14 -11.42 -21.53
CA ASN A 465 7.45 -11.88 -22.73
C ASN A 465 6.76 -10.71 -23.46
N SER A 466 7.51 -9.64 -23.71
CA SER A 466 7.02 -8.41 -24.34
C SER A 466 8.08 -7.83 -25.27
N THR A 467 7.63 -7.21 -26.36
CA THR A 467 8.50 -6.46 -27.29
C THR A 467 8.81 -5.05 -26.79
N SER A 468 8.13 -4.56 -25.76
CA SER A 468 8.39 -3.26 -25.13
C SER A 468 8.49 -3.40 -23.61
N PHE A 469 9.57 -2.87 -23.06
CA PHE A 469 9.83 -2.86 -21.62
C PHE A 469 10.77 -1.70 -21.26
N THR A 470 10.87 -1.39 -19.97
CA THR A 470 11.74 -0.34 -19.44
C THR A 470 12.82 -0.96 -18.58
N VAL A 471 14.05 -0.55 -18.77
CA VAL A 471 15.17 -0.89 -17.87
C VAL A 471 15.52 0.34 -17.06
N GLN A 472 15.70 0.16 -15.75
CA GLN A 472 16.11 1.21 -14.84
C GLN A 472 17.35 0.77 -14.08
N VAL A 473 18.30 1.68 -13.95
CA VAL A 473 19.52 1.51 -13.19
C VAL A 473 19.51 2.52 -12.05
N TYR A 474 19.85 2.05 -10.86
CA TYR A 474 19.89 2.85 -9.65
C TYR A 474 21.33 3.07 -9.17
N SER A 475 21.60 4.27 -8.68
CA SER A 475 22.79 4.61 -7.89
C SER A 475 22.32 5.34 -6.64
N GLY A 476 22.04 4.60 -5.57
CA GLY A 476 21.28 5.13 -4.44
C GLY A 476 19.86 5.47 -4.91
N TYR A 477 19.37 6.66 -4.58
CA TYR A 477 18.04 7.11 -5.02
C TYR A 477 18.02 7.68 -6.45
N PHE A 478 19.17 7.87 -7.11
CA PHE A 478 19.21 8.30 -8.50
C PHE A 478 18.80 7.17 -9.43
N ILE A 479 17.90 7.50 -10.36
CA ILE A 479 17.32 6.58 -11.34
C ILE A 479 17.66 7.07 -12.73
N SER A 480 18.18 6.17 -13.57
CA SER A 480 18.23 6.34 -15.02
C SER A 480 17.36 5.28 -15.68
N SER A 481 16.49 5.69 -16.60
CA SER A 481 15.55 4.81 -17.30
C SER A 481 15.85 4.75 -18.81
N TYR A 482 15.66 3.59 -19.41
CA TYR A 482 15.77 3.36 -20.85
C TYR A 482 14.61 2.50 -21.33
N LYS A 483 13.84 3.00 -22.31
CA LYS A 483 12.73 2.25 -22.91
C LYS A 483 13.25 1.42 -24.08
N VAL A 484 13.12 0.11 -23.97
CA VAL A 484 13.49 -0.84 -25.02
C VAL A 484 12.26 -1.13 -25.87
N ASN A 485 12.41 -1.03 -27.19
CA ASN A 485 11.43 -1.51 -28.16
C ASN A 485 12.13 -2.45 -29.14
N ILE A 486 11.76 -3.73 -29.11
CA ILE A 486 12.27 -4.74 -30.03
C ILE A 486 11.36 -4.76 -31.26
N ASN A 487 11.90 -4.41 -32.43
CA ASN A 487 11.17 -4.58 -33.68
C ASN A 487 10.84 -6.06 -33.89
N ALA A 488 9.57 -6.38 -34.13
CA ALA A 488 9.09 -7.76 -34.31
C ALA A 488 9.80 -8.53 -35.44
N THR A 489 10.35 -7.82 -36.43
CA THR A 489 11.17 -8.38 -37.50
C THR A 489 12.48 -9.00 -37.01
N ASN A 490 13.07 -8.53 -35.92
CA ASN A 490 14.32 -9.11 -35.36
C ASN A 490 14.10 -10.38 -34.52
N VAL A 491 12.85 -10.71 -34.20
CA VAL A 491 12.50 -11.91 -33.42
C VAL A 491 12.38 -13.15 -34.32
N LEU A 492 12.11 -12.96 -35.62
CA LEU A 492 11.83 -14.04 -36.57
C LEU A 492 13.01 -14.45 -37.49
N ILE A 493 14.11 -13.68 -37.54
CA ILE A 493 15.12 -13.86 -38.60
C ILE A 493 15.99 -15.13 -38.46
N ASN A 494 15.98 -15.85 -37.33
CA ASN A 494 16.74 -17.10 -37.19
C ASN A 494 15.89 -18.35 -36.93
N GLY A 495 14.59 -18.31 -37.23
CA GLY A 495 13.79 -19.52 -37.44
C GLY A 495 13.66 -19.77 -38.94
N THR A 496 14.49 -20.65 -39.48
CA THR A 496 14.53 -21.13 -40.88
C THR A 496 15.00 -20.13 -41.96
N THR A 497 16.12 -20.52 -42.58
CA THR A 497 16.60 -20.07 -43.89
C THR A 497 15.51 -20.12 -44.96
N ALA A 498 15.28 -19.01 -45.65
CA ALA A 498 15.08 -18.98 -47.10
C ALA A 498 15.37 -17.58 -47.63
N SER A 499 16.18 -17.52 -48.68
CA SER A 499 16.30 -16.36 -49.57
C SER A 499 14.91 -15.93 -50.06
N ILE A 500 14.73 -14.66 -50.42
CA ILE A 500 14.58 -14.23 -51.82
C ILE A 500 14.71 -12.70 -51.91
N LYS A 501 15.36 -12.30 -53.00
CA LYS A 501 15.71 -10.97 -53.49
C LYS A 501 14.55 -9.97 -53.56
N GLN A 502 14.90 -8.69 -53.38
CA GLN A 502 14.18 -7.53 -53.93
C GLN A 502 13.94 -7.64 -55.44
N ALA A 503 12.79 -7.19 -55.92
CA ALA A 503 12.65 -6.40 -57.16
C ALA A 503 11.25 -5.75 -57.28
N SER A 504 11.28 -4.48 -57.70
CA SER A 504 10.23 -3.51 -58.10
C SER A 504 9.17 -3.11 -57.10
#